data_AF-A0A7X7R3U0-F1
#
_entry.id   AF-A0A7X7R3U0-F1
#
_cell.length_a   1.000
_cell.length_b   1.000
_cell.length_c   1.000
_cell.angle_alpha   90.00
_cell.angle_beta   90.00
_cell.angle_gamma   90.00
#
_symmetry.space_group_name_H-M   'P 1'
#
loop_
_entity.id
_entity.type
_entity.pdbx_description
1 polymer ?
#
loop_
_entity_poly.entity_id
_entity_poly.type
_entity_poly.pdbx_seq_one_letter_code
_entity_poly.pdbx_strand_id
1 'polypeptide(L)'
;IKPAQYTIQLPSHGYRNLEISYDQIDEPGLYSDLILLDDIETPGYDISVIQTLVVPVQLQKETGHKYAVDADLPAGQMARYYFYIPEGAEKLSFNLDVGEKGRGRLHVIAPGGNTETSSYAGVGEIQVQPAVSLEFTRPEAGTWEVVVYSSASLSDYKLKTTDYKLTAFMEGFKAPTSMPPENKYLVTAITEKITIGEESIVTLHFWDPDTKEPAGGVVAIEGRLYEIHNGMVQIPVIPATEQINLNIAW
;
A
#
# COMPACT_ATOMS: atom_id res chain seq x y z
N ILE A 1 1.32 -14.25 6.45
CA ILE A 1 0.50 -14.72 5.32
C ILE A 1 -0.18 -16.00 5.78
N LYS A 2 -1.52 -16.05 5.82
CA LYS A 2 -2.24 -17.23 6.31
C LYS A 2 -3.49 -17.49 5.47
N PRO A 3 -3.78 -18.75 5.10
CA PRO A 3 -5.04 -19.07 4.48
C PRO A 3 -6.16 -19.04 5.52
N ALA A 4 -7.37 -18.62 5.11
CA ALA A 4 -8.56 -18.66 5.98
C ALA A 4 -9.00 -20.10 6.30
N GLN A 5 -8.64 -21.06 5.43
CA GLN A 5 -8.96 -22.48 5.58
C GLN A 5 -7.76 -23.34 5.17
N TYR A 6 -7.48 -24.41 5.92
CA TYR A 6 -6.38 -25.34 5.68
C TYR A 6 -6.81 -26.61 4.94
N THR A 7 -8.11 -26.74 4.64
CA THR A 7 -8.66 -27.89 3.92
C THR A 7 -9.77 -27.40 3.01
N ILE A 8 -9.81 -27.91 1.79
CA ILE A 8 -10.86 -27.61 0.81
C ILE A 8 -11.37 -28.91 0.20
N GLN A 9 -12.66 -28.97 -0.12
CA GLN A 9 -13.20 -30.02 -0.97
C GLN A 9 -13.45 -29.44 -2.36
N LEU A 10 -12.70 -29.96 -3.34
CA LEU A 10 -12.79 -29.55 -4.73
C LEU A 10 -13.40 -30.69 -5.55
N PRO A 11 -14.68 -30.60 -5.97
CA PRO A 11 -15.27 -31.62 -6.83
C PRO A 11 -14.63 -31.56 -8.23
N SER A 12 -14.65 -32.68 -8.95
CA SER A 12 -14.17 -32.74 -10.33
C SER A 12 -14.82 -31.66 -11.20
N HIS A 13 -14.00 -30.89 -11.92
CA HIS A 13 -14.42 -29.74 -12.75
C HIS A 13 -15.05 -28.58 -11.97
N GLY A 14 -14.96 -28.58 -10.63
CA GLY A 14 -15.41 -27.48 -9.79
C GLY A 14 -14.34 -26.39 -9.64
N TYR A 15 -14.78 -25.22 -9.18
CA TYR A 15 -13.90 -24.13 -8.74
C TYR A 15 -14.17 -23.80 -7.27
N ARG A 16 -13.14 -23.33 -6.57
CA ARG A 16 -13.23 -22.81 -5.20
C ARG A 16 -12.29 -21.60 -5.07
N ASN A 17 -12.76 -20.61 -4.33
CA ASN A 17 -11.95 -19.48 -3.93
C ASN A 17 -11.24 -19.82 -2.61
N LEU A 18 -9.95 -19.51 -2.55
CA LEU A 18 -9.17 -19.58 -1.32
C LEU A 18 -8.83 -18.15 -0.90
N GLU A 19 -9.29 -17.77 0.28
CA GLU A 19 -8.98 -16.47 0.87
C GLU A 19 -7.65 -16.54 1.63
N ILE A 20 -6.78 -15.57 1.38
CA ILE A 20 -5.47 -15.43 2.02
C ILE A 20 -5.44 -14.08 2.75
N SER A 21 -5.17 -14.11 4.06
CA SER A 21 -5.03 -12.91 4.90
C SER A 21 -3.58 -12.48 5.04
N TYR A 22 -3.38 -11.15 5.02
CA TYR A 22 -2.11 -10.46 5.20
C TYR A 22 -2.11 -9.56 6.45
N ASP A 23 -3.15 -9.64 7.30
CA ASP A 23 -3.45 -8.65 8.36
C ASP A 23 -2.41 -8.59 9.49
N GLN A 24 -1.51 -9.58 9.55
CA GLN A 24 -0.43 -9.65 10.53
C GLN A 24 0.92 -9.12 10.01
N ILE A 25 0.91 -8.40 8.88
CA ILE A 25 2.11 -7.83 8.27
C ILE A 25 2.01 -6.31 8.32
N ASP A 26 2.58 -5.74 9.37
CA ASP A 26 2.59 -4.32 9.69
C ASP A 26 3.96 -3.68 9.48
N GLU A 27 5.03 -4.44 9.69
CA GLU A 27 6.39 -3.95 9.55
C GLU A 27 6.81 -3.78 8.08
N PRO A 28 7.57 -2.71 7.74
CA PRO A 28 8.13 -2.54 6.41
C PRO A 28 9.14 -3.64 6.05
N GLY A 29 9.01 -4.19 4.85
CA GLY A 29 9.92 -5.24 4.37
C GLY A 29 9.41 -6.02 3.15
N LEU A 30 10.18 -7.05 2.80
CA LEU A 30 9.84 -8.05 1.78
C LEU A 30 9.40 -9.33 2.49
N TYR A 31 8.20 -9.79 2.16
CA TYR A 31 7.62 -11.01 2.70
C TYR A 31 7.35 -11.97 1.55
N SER A 32 7.97 -13.14 1.57
CA SER A 32 7.72 -14.18 0.59
C SER A 32 7.24 -15.43 1.30
N ASP A 33 6.22 -16.07 0.75
CA ASP A 33 5.66 -17.31 1.27
C ASP A 33 5.21 -18.21 0.13
N LEU A 34 5.11 -19.50 0.41
CA LEU A 34 4.74 -20.54 -0.55
C LEU A 34 3.47 -21.22 -0.08
N ILE A 35 2.40 -21.06 -0.84
CA ILE A 35 1.16 -21.77 -0.61
C ILE A 35 1.23 -23.09 -1.37
N LEU A 36 1.06 -24.19 -0.66
CA LEU A 36 1.05 -25.55 -1.19
C LEU A 36 -0.36 -26.12 -1.01
N LEU A 37 -0.93 -26.67 -2.09
CA LEU A 37 -2.14 -27.47 -2.02
C LEU A 37 -1.78 -28.89 -2.44
N ASP A 38 -2.26 -29.84 -1.65
CA ASP A 38 -1.88 -31.25 -1.70
C ASP A 38 -3.15 -32.10 -1.58
N ASP A 39 -3.34 -33.02 -2.52
CA ASP A 39 -4.21 -34.16 -2.40
C ASP A 39 -3.41 -35.30 -1.76
N ILE A 40 -3.77 -35.67 -0.53
CA ILE A 40 -3.05 -36.69 0.24
C ILE A 40 -3.03 -38.07 -0.46
N GLU A 41 -3.91 -38.29 -1.43
CA GLU A 41 -3.97 -39.51 -2.23
C GLU A 41 -3.00 -39.54 -3.42
N THR A 42 -2.39 -38.40 -3.77
CA THR A 42 -1.39 -38.30 -4.86
C THR A 42 0.02 -38.07 -4.31
N PRO A 43 1.08 -38.52 -5.00
CA PRO A 43 2.45 -38.21 -4.59
C PRO A 43 2.87 -36.77 -4.94
N GLY A 44 3.25 -35.99 -3.93
CA GLY A 44 3.79 -34.64 -4.09
C GLY A 44 2.71 -33.57 -4.19
N TYR A 45 3.10 -32.29 -4.14
CA TYR A 45 2.16 -31.17 -4.16
C TYR A 45 1.53 -30.96 -5.54
N ASP A 46 0.19 -30.94 -5.59
CA ASP A 46 -0.53 -30.70 -6.84
C ASP A 46 -0.46 -29.24 -7.29
N ILE A 47 -0.42 -28.29 -6.34
CA ILE A 47 -0.35 -26.86 -6.64
C ILE A 47 0.66 -26.19 -5.71
N SER A 48 1.48 -25.33 -6.31
CA SER A 48 2.36 -24.41 -5.59
C SER A 48 2.17 -22.99 -6.11
N VAL A 49 1.97 -22.05 -5.18
CA VAL A 49 1.80 -20.63 -5.48
C VAL A 49 2.80 -19.85 -4.63
N ILE A 50 3.79 -19.26 -5.29
CA ILE A 50 4.71 -18.31 -4.64
C ILE A 50 4.00 -16.96 -4.55
N GLN A 51 4.00 -16.39 -3.36
CA GLN A 51 3.53 -15.04 -3.11
C GLN A 51 4.68 -14.20 -2.58
N THR A 52 4.75 -12.95 -3.02
CA THR A 52 5.72 -11.98 -2.54
C THR A 52 5.02 -10.65 -2.34
N LEU A 53 5.11 -10.12 -1.14
CA LEU A 53 4.51 -8.87 -0.71
C LEU A 53 5.62 -7.90 -0.31
N VAL A 54 5.49 -6.66 -0.73
CA VAL A 54 6.34 -5.56 -0.28
C VAL A 54 5.48 -4.63 0.57
N VAL A 55 5.92 -4.41 1.81
CA VAL A 55 5.34 -3.39 2.70
C VAL A 55 6.35 -2.25 2.77
N PRO A 56 6.10 -1.11 2.11
CA PRO A 56 7.05 0.00 2.09
C PRO A 56 6.86 0.95 3.27
N VAL A 57 7.95 1.62 3.66
CA VAL A 57 7.91 2.80 4.53
C VAL A 57 7.12 3.90 3.81
N GLN A 58 6.13 4.46 4.50
CA GLN A 58 5.27 5.52 3.99
C GLN A 58 5.90 6.88 4.32
N LEU A 59 6.84 7.37 3.50
CA LEU A 59 7.59 8.61 3.81
C LEU A 59 6.69 9.83 4.04
N GLN A 60 5.52 9.88 3.41
CA GLN A 60 4.54 10.94 3.62
C GLN A 60 3.94 10.95 5.04
N LYS A 61 3.97 9.82 5.75
CA LYS A 61 3.51 9.70 7.14
C LYS A 61 4.65 9.93 8.15
N GLU A 62 5.89 9.88 7.71
CA GLU A 62 7.06 10.11 8.56
C GLU A 62 7.21 11.59 8.94
N THR A 63 7.75 11.84 10.14
CA THR A 63 7.98 13.21 10.63
C THR A 63 8.99 13.92 9.72
N GLY A 64 8.57 15.04 9.13
CA GLY A 64 9.41 15.80 8.20
C GLY A 64 9.74 15.02 6.91
N HIS A 65 8.91 14.02 6.55
CA HIS A 65 9.08 13.19 5.36
C HIS A 65 10.44 12.51 5.25
N LYS A 66 10.98 12.12 6.41
CA LYS A 66 12.33 11.60 6.55
C LYS A 66 12.32 10.28 7.31
N TYR A 67 13.02 9.31 6.75
CA TYR A 67 13.33 8.04 7.40
C TYR A 67 14.85 7.91 7.57
N ALA A 68 15.29 7.32 8.68
CA ALA A 68 16.69 7.02 8.92
C ALA A 68 16.85 5.70 9.66
N VAL A 69 17.85 4.92 9.29
CA VAL A 69 18.20 3.66 9.94
C VAL A 69 19.72 3.53 10.02
N ASP A 70 20.21 3.13 11.18
CA ASP A 70 21.60 2.74 11.43
C ASP A 70 21.67 1.20 11.46
N ALA A 71 22.59 0.61 10.70
CA ALA A 71 22.74 -0.83 10.58
C ALA A 71 24.17 -1.22 10.17
N ASP A 72 24.45 -2.51 10.15
CA ASP A 72 25.70 -3.07 9.65
C ASP A 72 25.44 -4.23 8.68
N LEU A 73 26.38 -4.42 7.75
CA LEU A 73 26.33 -5.50 6.76
C LEU A 73 27.68 -6.19 6.62
N PRO A 74 27.75 -7.53 6.75
CA PRO A 74 28.97 -8.27 6.45
C PRO A 74 29.44 -8.08 5.00
N ALA A 75 30.72 -8.36 4.74
CA ALA A 75 31.29 -8.28 3.40
C ALA A 75 30.46 -9.06 2.36
N GLY A 76 30.13 -8.40 1.25
CA GLY A 76 29.36 -8.98 0.14
C GLY A 76 27.85 -9.13 0.38
N GLN A 77 27.35 -8.76 1.56
CA GLN A 77 25.91 -8.81 1.88
C GLN A 77 25.18 -7.54 1.44
N MET A 78 23.85 -7.63 1.39
CA MET A 78 22.98 -6.50 1.08
C MET A 78 21.77 -6.45 2.02
N ALA A 79 21.27 -5.23 2.24
CA ALA A 79 19.97 -4.98 2.85
C ALA A 79 19.08 -4.25 1.84
N ARG A 80 17.77 -4.55 1.86
CA ARG A 80 16.77 -3.95 0.98
C ARG A 80 15.79 -3.14 1.81
N TYR A 81 15.49 -1.94 1.35
CA TYR A 81 14.54 -1.02 1.95
C TYR A 81 13.53 -0.59 0.89
N TYR A 82 12.28 -0.47 1.27
CA TYR A 82 11.19 -0.11 0.36
C TYR A 82 10.53 1.17 0.83
N PHE A 83 10.33 2.12 -0.08
CA PHE A 83 9.76 3.43 0.23
C PHE A 83 8.61 3.72 -0.74
N TYR A 84 7.44 4.05 -0.20
CA TYR A 84 6.32 4.49 -0.99
C TYR A 84 6.38 6.01 -1.16
N ILE A 85 6.35 6.44 -2.42
CA ILE A 85 6.36 7.84 -2.81
C ILE A 85 5.00 8.17 -3.43
N PRO A 86 4.23 9.09 -2.85
CA PRO A 86 2.96 9.53 -3.42
C PRO A 86 3.17 10.33 -4.70
N GLU A 87 2.13 10.45 -5.51
CA GLU A 87 2.11 11.36 -6.65
C GLU A 87 2.29 12.81 -6.20
N GLY A 88 3.02 13.60 -7.00
CA GLY A 88 3.22 15.03 -6.76
C GLY A 88 4.40 15.38 -5.85
N ALA A 89 5.21 14.39 -5.40
CA ALA A 89 6.48 14.69 -4.76
C ALA A 89 7.43 15.45 -5.72
N GLU A 90 8.12 16.48 -5.22
CA GLU A 90 9.00 17.31 -6.05
C GLU A 90 10.44 16.79 -6.03
N LYS A 91 10.88 16.24 -4.89
CA LYS A 91 12.22 15.69 -4.73
C LYS A 91 12.19 14.44 -3.85
N LEU A 92 13.02 13.47 -4.22
CA LEU A 92 13.37 12.31 -3.41
C LEU A 92 14.89 12.21 -3.34
N SER A 93 15.42 11.93 -2.16
CA SER A 93 16.85 11.70 -1.97
C SER A 93 17.11 10.51 -1.06
N PHE A 94 18.09 9.71 -1.44
CA PHE A 94 18.66 8.66 -0.61
C PHE A 94 20.11 9.02 -0.30
N ASN A 95 20.48 8.96 0.97
CA ASN A 95 21.84 9.22 1.43
C ASN A 95 22.34 8.02 2.23
N LEU A 96 23.52 7.54 1.87
CA LEU A 96 24.22 6.47 2.56
C LEU A 96 25.50 7.05 3.17
N ASP A 97 25.57 7.09 4.50
CA ASP A 97 26.76 7.48 5.25
C ASP A 97 27.41 6.23 5.86
N VAL A 98 28.67 5.98 5.54
CA VAL A 98 29.46 4.84 6.01
C VAL A 98 30.62 5.30 6.91
N GLY A 99 31.01 6.57 6.82
CA GLY A 99 32.19 7.09 7.51
C GLY A 99 33.47 6.36 7.08
N GLU A 100 34.26 5.91 8.06
CA GLU A 100 35.49 5.10 7.83
C GLU A 100 35.31 3.63 8.23
N LYS A 101 34.08 3.21 8.53
CA LYS A 101 33.77 1.92 9.16
C LYS A 101 33.20 0.88 8.19
N GLY A 102 33.57 1.00 6.93
CA GLY A 102 32.99 0.15 5.91
C GLY A 102 33.26 0.63 4.50
N ARG A 103 32.66 -0.08 3.56
CA ARG A 103 32.63 0.30 2.14
C ARG A 103 31.31 -0.16 1.55
N GLY A 104 30.39 0.78 1.38
CA GLY A 104 29.03 0.51 0.93
C GLY A 104 28.63 1.34 -0.28
N ARG A 105 27.58 0.94 -0.99
CA ARG A 105 26.95 1.76 -2.04
C ARG A 105 25.46 1.49 -2.13
N LEU A 106 24.76 2.37 -2.83
CA LEU A 106 23.34 2.26 -3.11
C LEU A 106 23.11 1.70 -4.51
N HIS A 107 22.12 0.81 -4.61
CA HIS A 107 21.39 0.53 -5.84
C HIS A 107 19.93 0.92 -5.63
N VAL A 108 19.42 1.85 -6.42
CA VAL A 108 18.05 2.36 -6.31
C VAL A 108 17.26 1.93 -7.53
N ILE A 109 16.12 1.30 -7.33
CA ILE A 109 15.19 0.86 -8.37
C ILE A 109 13.90 1.67 -8.24
N ALA A 110 13.56 2.39 -9.29
CA ALA A 110 12.32 3.15 -9.40
C ALA A 110 11.10 2.21 -9.63
N PRO A 111 9.86 2.67 -9.35
CA PRO A 111 8.65 1.90 -9.60
C PRO A 111 8.52 1.37 -11.04
N GLY A 112 8.96 2.15 -12.03
CA GLY A 112 9.02 1.72 -13.43
C GLY A 112 10.15 0.73 -13.77
N GLY A 113 10.99 0.34 -12.81
CA GLY A 113 12.10 -0.61 -12.97
C GLY A 113 13.45 0.01 -13.36
N ASN A 114 13.51 1.33 -13.57
CA ASN A 114 14.76 2.04 -13.84
C ASN A 114 15.70 1.92 -12.64
N THR A 115 16.98 1.63 -12.89
CA THR A 115 17.98 1.42 -11.84
C THR A 115 19.09 2.46 -11.90
N GLU A 116 19.44 3.03 -10.75
CA GLU A 116 20.59 3.91 -10.56
C GLU A 116 21.52 3.36 -9.47
N THR A 117 22.82 3.57 -9.61
CA THR A 117 23.83 3.06 -8.68
C THR A 117 24.79 4.17 -8.29
N SER A 118 25.00 4.34 -6.99
CA SER A 118 25.96 5.33 -6.48
C SER A 118 27.40 4.84 -6.61
N SER A 119 28.35 5.76 -6.45
CA SER A 119 29.72 5.40 -6.08
C SER A 119 29.75 4.72 -4.70
N TYR A 120 30.90 4.16 -4.34
CA TYR A 120 31.11 3.66 -2.98
C TYR A 120 31.30 4.81 -1.99
N ALA A 121 30.58 4.75 -0.88
CA ALA A 121 30.87 5.46 0.36
C ALA A 121 31.78 4.60 1.25
N GLY A 122 32.59 5.26 2.06
CA GLY A 122 33.49 4.62 3.00
C GLY A 122 34.92 4.47 2.49
N VAL A 123 35.64 3.48 3.01
CA VAL A 123 37.06 3.26 2.70
C VAL A 123 37.27 2.92 1.23
N GLY A 124 38.41 3.35 0.68
CA GLY A 124 38.76 3.17 -0.73
C GLY A 124 40.14 3.72 -1.04
N GLU A 125 40.63 3.50 -2.27
CA GLU A 125 41.93 4.02 -2.70
C GLU A 125 41.82 5.35 -3.48
N ILE A 126 40.70 5.58 -4.15
CA ILE A 126 40.48 6.73 -5.05
C ILE A 126 39.12 7.34 -4.75
N GLN A 127 39.07 8.67 -4.62
CA GLN A 127 37.84 9.45 -4.39
C GLN A 127 37.02 8.93 -3.19
N VAL A 128 37.71 8.73 -2.07
CA VAL A 128 37.13 8.32 -0.78
C VAL A 128 36.17 9.41 -0.29
N GLN A 129 34.90 9.05 -0.17
CA GLN A 129 33.87 9.91 0.41
C GLN A 129 33.19 9.12 1.54
N PRO A 130 33.02 9.71 2.73
CA PRO A 130 32.37 9.00 3.84
C PRO A 130 30.89 8.72 3.57
N ALA A 131 30.26 9.53 2.71
CA ALA A 131 28.86 9.41 2.36
C ALA A 131 28.63 9.65 0.86
N VAL A 132 27.54 9.09 0.33
CA VAL A 132 27.06 9.28 -1.04
C VAL A 132 25.56 9.55 -1.05
N SER A 133 25.08 10.28 -2.04
CA SER A 133 23.66 10.54 -2.20
C SER A 133 23.22 10.39 -3.67
N LEU A 134 22.00 9.88 -3.84
CA LEU A 134 21.26 9.88 -5.11
C LEU A 134 20.01 10.74 -4.93
N GLU A 135 19.79 11.65 -5.87
CA GLU A 135 18.67 12.60 -5.85
C GLU A 135 17.84 12.49 -7.12
N PHE A 136 16.51 12.52 -6.96
CA PHE A 136 15.54 12.36 -8.02
C PHE A 136 14.58 13.55 -7.98
N THR A 137 14.51 14.31 -9.07
CA THR A 137 13.56 15.40 -9.24
C THR A 137 12.27 14.89 -9.87
N ARG A 138 11.11 15.25 -9.31
CA ARG A 138 9.80 14.74 -9.70
C ARG A 138 9.81 13.20 -9.81
N PRO A 139 10.12 12.50 -8.71
CA PRO A 139 10.18 11.04 -8.69
C PRO A 139 8.85 10.43 -9.13
N GLU A 140 8.92 9.27 -9.80
CA GLU A 140 7.76 8.45 -10.11
C GLU A 140 7.01 8.05 -8.82
N ALA A 141 5.68 8.13 -8.87
CA ALA A 141 4.83 7.64 -7.79
C ALA A 141 4.86 6.11 -7.71
N GLY A 142 4.86 5.58 -6.50
CA GLY A 142 4.86 4.14 -6.24
C GLY A 142 5.96 3.70 -5.28
N THR A 143 6.21 2.40 -5.25
CA THR A 143 7.20 1.78 -4.35
C THR A 143 8.57 1.75 -4.99
N TRP A 144 9.52 2.45 -4.37
CA TRP A 144 10.94 2.42 -4.70
C TRP A 144 11.66 1.36 -3.87
N GLU A 145 12.61 0.64 -4.48
CA GLU A 145 13.51 -0.28 -3.78
C GLU A 145 14.91 0.36 -3.67
N VAL A 146 15.47 0.34 -2.46
CA VAL A 146 16.81 0.84 -2.16
C VAL A 146 17.61 -0.27 -1.54
N VAL A 147 18.65 -0.70 -2.25
CA VAL A 147 19.56 -1.75 -1.81
C VAL A 147 20.86 -1.12 -1.32
N VAL A 148 21.18 -1.33 -0.05
CA VAL A 148 22.50 -1.04 0.50
C VAL A 148 23.36 -2.28 0.30
N TYR A 149 24.45 -2.16 -0.45
CA TYR A 149 25.40 -3.24 -0.68
C TYR A 149 26.71 -2.99 0.05
N SER A 150 27.17 -3.97 0.82
CA SER A 150 28.49 -3.98 1.47
C SER A 150 29.52 -4.65 0.57
N SER A 151 30.63 -3.98 0.32
CA SER A 151 31.66 -4.48 -0.61
C SER A 151 32.18 -5.86 -0.20
N ALA A 152 32.39 -6.76 -1.16
CA ALA A 152 33.08 -8.02 -0.90
C ALA A 152 34.57 -7.81 -0.56
N SER A 153 35.15 -6.64 -0.88
CA SER A 153 36.57 -6.31 -0.70
C SER A 153 36.94 -5.73 0.67
N LEU A 154 36.07 -5.82 1.68
CA LEU A 154 36.34 -5.24 3.01
C LEU A 154 37.62 -5.79 3.66
N SER A 155 38.00 -7.03 3.34
CA SER A 155 39.24 -7.65 3.82
C SER A 155 40.49 -6.86 3.46
N ASP A 156 40.50 -6.19 2.31
CA ASP A 156 41.62 -5.38 1.84
C ASP A 156 41.88 -4.19 2.78
N TYR A 157 40.83 -3.77 3.49
CA TYR A 157 40.83 -2.71 4.49
C TYR A 157 40.84 -3.23 5.93
N LYS A 158 41.02 -4.54 6.13
CA LYS A 158 40.96 -5.21 7.45
C LYS A 158 39.62 -5.03 8.16
N LEU A 159 38.54 -4.81 7.40
CA LEU A 159 37.18 -4.70 7.89
C LEU A 159 36.40 -6.00 7.63
N LYS A 160 35.36 -6.23 8.44
CA LYS A 160 34.47 -7.40 8.31
C LYS A 160 33.04 -6.99 7.96
N THR A 161 32.63 -5.82 8.41
CA THR A 161 31.31 -5.23 8.22
C THR A 161 31.45 -3.85 7.61
N THR A 162 30.36 -3.41 6.97
CA THR A 162 30.11 -2.01 6.65
C THR A 162 29.06 -1.52 7.62
N ASP A 163 29.46 -0.67 8.56
CA ASP A 163 28.51 0.07 9.40
C ASP A 163 28.01 1.27 8.59
N TYR A 164 26.72 1.54 8.60
CA TYR A 164 26.15 2.63 7.82
C TYR A 164 24.88 3.22 8.43
N LYS A 165 24.59 4.44 7.98
CA LYS A 165 23.32 5.12 8.15
C LYS A 165 22.68 5.38 6.79
N LEU A 166 21.55 4.76 6.54
CA LEU A 166 20.70 5.07 5.39
C LEU A 166 19.68 6.14 5.79
N THR A 167 19.55 7.18 4.99
CA THR A 167 18.51 8.20 5.13
C THR A 167 17.74 8.33 3.82
N ALA A 168 16.41 8.32 3.92
CA ALA A 168 15.51 8.66 2.82
C ALA A 168 14.78 9.95 3.18
N PHE A 169 14.64 10.85 2.21
CA PHE A 169 13.96 12.13 2.40
C PHE A 169 13.17 12.51 1.16
N MET A 170 11.97 13.05 1.38
CA MET A 170 11.08 13.53 0.34
C MET A 170 10.70 14.99 0.59
N GLU A 171 10.64 15.79 -0.46
CA GLU A 171 10.23 17.20 -0.43
C GLU A 171 9.09 17.48 -1.41
N GLY A 172 8.35 18.56 -1.16
CA GLY A 172 7.33 19.07 -2.05
C GLY A 172 6.01 18.30 -1.99
N PHE A 173 5.93 17.25 -1.16
CA PHE A 173 4.65 16.61 -0.87
C PHE A 173 3.79 17.53 -0.02
N LYS A 174 2.69 17.99 -0.61
CA LYS A 174 1.55 18.49 0.14
C LYS A 174 0.52 17.37 0.12
N ALA A 175 0.19 16.85 1.31
CA ALA A 175 -0.98 16.00 1.42
C ALA A 175 -2.13 16.73 0.71
N PRO A 176 -2.89 16.06 -0.17
CA PRO A 176 -4.11 16.65 -0.66
C PRO A 176 -4.86 17.11 0.59
N THR A 177 -5.16 18.40 0.68
CA THR A 177 -6.10 18.88 1.69
C THR A 177 -7.31 18.01 1.51
N SER A 178 -7.52 17.06 2.42
CA SER A 178 -8.76 16.32 2.47
C SER A 178 -9.81 17.37 2.83
N MET A 179 -10.32 18.05 1.81
CA MET A 179 -11.69 18.42 1.88
C MET A 179 -12.39 17.07 2.04
N PRO A 180 -13.05 16.81 3.18
CA PRO A 180 -14.00 15.70 3.22
C PRO A 180 -14.81 15.81 1.92
N PRO A 181 -15.05 14.70 1.20
CA PRO A 181 -15.80 14.78 -0.04
C PRO A 181 -17.03 15.64 0.27
N GLU A 182 -17.28 16.69 -0.54
CA GLU A 182 -18.39 17.62 -0.28
C GLU A 182 -19.69 16.85 0.03
N ASN A 183 -19.78 15.63 -0.51
CA ASN A 183 -20.78 14.63 -0.19
C ASN A 183 -20.14 13.37 0.42
N LYS A 184 -20.50 13.05 1.66
CA LYS A 184 -20.14 11.81 2.39
C LYS A 184 -20.57 10.53 1.66
N TYR A 185 -21.59 10.62 0.80
CA TYR A 185 -22.15 9.51 0.05
C TYR A 185 -22.46 9.91 -1.40
N LEU A 186 -22.33 8.96 -2.33
CA LEU A 186 -23.03 9.01 -3.61
C LEU A 186 -24.41 8.37 -3.43
N VAL A 187 -25.48 9.09 -3.78
CA VAL A 187 -26.85 8.63 -3.58
C VAL A 187 -27.52 8.37 -4.93
N THR A 188 -28.08 7.16 -5.10
CA THR A 188 -28.94 6.82 -6.24
C THR A 188 -30.30 6.33 -5.75
N ALA A 189 -31.33 6.45 -6.57
CA ALA A 189 -32.68 6.03 -6.22
C ALA A 189 -33.23 5.06 -7.26
N ILE A 190 -33.83 3.97 -6.78
CA ILE A 190 -34.65 3.08 -7.60
C ILE A 190 -36.06 3.10 -7.02
N THR A 191 -37.03 3.35 -7.89
CA THR A 191 -38.45 3.31 -7.56
C THR A 191 -39.14 2.30 -8.46
N GLU A 192 -40.05 1.52 -7.89
CA GLU A 192 -41.07 0.86 -8.68
C GLU A 192 -42.03 1.92 -9.26
N LYS A 193 -42.91 1.53 -10.18
CA LYS A 193 -43.83 2.43 -10.88
C LYS A 193 -44.59 3.29 -9.87
N ILE A 194 -44.39 4.61 -9.94
CA ILE A 194 -45.01 5.58 -9.03
C ILE A 194 -46.48 5.78 -9.44
N THR A 195 -47.41 5.55 -8.50
CA THR A 195 -48.82 5.93 -8.66
C THR A 195 -49.14 7.08 -7.72
N ILE A 196 -49.63 8.20 -8.27
CA ILE A 196 -49.98 9.39 -7.49
C ILE A 196 -51.09 9.04 -6.48
N GLY A 197 -50.89 9.43 -5.22
CA GLY A 197 -51.86 9.20 -4.14
C GLY A 197 -51.86 7.81 -3.52
N GLU A 198 -51.02 6.89 -4.02
CA GLU A 198 -50.83 5.56 -3.43
C GLU A 198 -49.47 5.47 -2.72
N GLU A 199 -49.40 4.67 -1.66
CA GLU A 199 -48.15 4.42 -0.96
C GLU A 199 -47.20 3.61 -1.85
N SER A 200 -45.99 4.13 -2.06
CA SER A 200 -44.93 3.51 -2.86
C SER A 200 -43.65 3.44 -2.02
N ILE A 201 -42.85 2.39 -2.22
CA ILE A 201 -41.54 2.27 -1.58
C ILE A 201 -40.45 2.82 -2.51
N VAL A 202 -39.70 3.81 -2.03
CA VAL A 202 -38.49 4.29 -2.70
C VAL A 202 -37.28 3.65 -2.02
N THR A 203 -36.41 3.03 -2.81
CA THR A 203 -35.12 2.51 -2.33
C THR A 203 -34.02 3.49 -2.71
N LEU A 204 -33.35 4.03 -1.70
CA LEU A 204 -32.15 4.85 -1.85
C LEU A 204 -30.91 3.98 -1.62
N HIS A 205 -29.95 4.08 -2.53
CA HIS A 205 -28.64 3.46 -2.39
C HIS A 205 -27.60 4.50 -2.03
N PHE A 206 -26.78 4.19 -1.04
CA PHE A 206 -25.67 5.01 -0.55
C PHE A 206 -24.37 4.27 -0.80
N TRP A 207 -23.44 4.94 -1.47
CA TRP A 207 -22.12 4.39 -1.81
C TRP A 207 -21.02 5.28 -1.28
N ASP A 208 -19.92 4.67 -0.87
CA ASP A 208 -18.69 5.40 -0.60
C ASP A 208 -18.20 6.08 -1.90
N PRO A 209 -17.94 7.40 -1.88
CA PRO A 209 -17.57 8.14 -3.08
C PRO A 209 -16.21 7.72 -3.65
N ASP A 210 -15.31 7.16 -2.85
CA ASP A 210 -13.97 6.77 -3.26
C ASP A 210 -13.92 5.28 -3.62
N THR A 211 -14.38 4.41 -2.72
CA THR A 211 -14.27 2.94 -2.89
C THR A 211 -15.39 2.33 -3.75
N LYS A 212 -16.52 3.02 -3.90
CA LYS A 212 -17.75 2.54 -4.55
C LYS A 212 -18.40 1.34 -3.85
N GLU A 213 -17.99 1.04 -2.62
CA GLU A 213 -18.60 -0.03 -1.82
C GLU A 213 -19.91 0.45 -1.16
N PRO A 214 -20.81 -0.48 -0.78
CA PRO A 214 -22.03 -0.14 -0.05
C PRO A 214 -21.71 0.61 1.24
N ALA A 215 -22.30 1.78 1.43
CA ALA A 215 -22.06 2.59 2.60
C ALA A 215 -22.79 2.04 3.85
N GLY A 216 -22.28 2.41 5.02
CA GLY A 216 -22.92 2.19 6.32
C GLY A 216 -23.13 3.49 7.09
N GLY A 217 -23.85 3.39 8.21
CA GLY A 217 -24.07 4.50 9.14
C GLY A 217 -25.53 4.98 9.18
N VAL A 218 -25.75 6.23 9.56
CA VAL A 218 -27.08 6.81 9.75
C VAL A 218 -27.23 8.05 8.88
N VAL A 219 -28.40 8.18 8.26
CA VAL A 219 -28.81 9.34 7.44
C VAL A 219 -30.14 9.89 7.92
N ALA A 220 -30.36 11.19 7.75
CA ALA A 220 -31.65 11.81 7.96
C ALA A 220 -32.35 12.02 6.61
N ILE A 221 -33.57 11.50 6.46
CA ILE A 221 -34.41 11.68 5.27
C ILE A 221 -35.74 12.27 5.73
N GLU A 222 -36.14 13.42 5.19
CA GLU A 222 -37.35 14.15 5.59
C GLU A 222 -37.44 14.37 7.12
N GLY A 223 -36.29 14.64 7.75
CA GLY A 223 -36.19 14.88 9.19
C GLY A 223 -36.30 13.63 10.08
N ARG A 224 -36.32 12.43 9.51
CA ARG A 224 -36.30 11.15 10.24
C ARG A 224 -34.96 10.43 10.04
N LEU A 225 -34.45 9.80 11.08
CA LEU A 225 -33.20 9.06 11.02
C LEU A 225 -33.43 7.63 10.54
N TYR A 226 -32.54 7.18 9.64
CA TYR A 226 -32.52 5.84 9.07
C TYR A 226 -31.11 5.28 9.14
N GLU A 227 -30.98 4.01 9.50
CA GLU A 227 -29.72 3.28 9.40
C GLU A 227 -29.57 2.70 7.99
N ILE A 228 -28.38 2.87 7.41
CA ILE A 228 -28.03 2.32 6.10
C ILE A 228 -27.64 0.86 6.29
N HIS A 229 -28.41 -0.06 5.71
CA HIS A 229 -28.11 -1.48 5.74
C HIS A 229 -27.66 -1.94 4.36
N ASN A 230 -26.41 -2.40 4.26
CA ASN A 230 -25.79 -2.84 3.01
C ASN A 230 -25.93 -1.80 1.88
N GLY A 231 -25.64 -0.53 2.19
CA GLY A 231 -25.78 0.58 1.25
C GLY A 231 -27.22 0.95 0.89
N MET A 232 -28.25 0.50 1.62
CA MET A 232 -29.65 0.76 1.26
C MET A 232 -30.46 1.37 2.41
N VAL A 233 -31.40 2.24 2.04
CA VAL A 233 -32.51 2.70 2.88
C VAL A 233 -33.80 2.66 2.08
N GLN A 234 -34.84 2.08 2.64
CA GLN A 234 -36.17 2.01 2.03
C GLN A 234 -37.14 2.91 2.79
N ILE A 235 -37.83 3.78 2.07
CA ILE A 235 -38.78 4.73 2.64
C ILE A 235 -40.16 4.60 1.97
N PRO A 236 -41.25 4.55 2.74
CA PRO A 236 -42.59 4.70 2.20
C PRO A 236 -42.86 6.18 1.88
N VAL A 237 -43.38 6.44 0.70
CA VAL A 237 -43.78 7.77 0.23
C VAL A 237 -45.14 7.71 -0.43
N ILE A 238 -45.95 8.76 -0.25
CA ILE A 238 -47.21 8.96 -0.98
C ILE A 238 -46.97 10.14 -1.93
N PRO A 239 -46.74 9.90 -3.22
CA PRO A 239 -46.38 10.94 -4.17
C PRO A 239 -47.59 11.83 -4.45
N ALA A 240 -47.42 13.13 -4.28
CA ALA A 240 -48.39 14.14 -4.73
C ALA A 240 -48.22 14.49 -6.21
N THR A 241 -47.06 14.18 -6.80
CA THR A 241 -46.72 14.42 -8.21
C THR A 241 -45.89 13.25 -8.75
N GLU A 242 -45.62 13.23 -10.05
CA GLU A 242 -44.72 12.25 -10.68
C GLU A 242 -43.25 12.41 -10.26
N GLN A 243 -42.90 13.54 -9.61
CA GLN A 243 -41.58 13.78 -9.03
C GLN A 243 -41.63 13.66 -7.51
N ILE A 244 -40.65 12.96 -6.96
CA ILE A 244 -40.45 12.82 -5.51
C ILE A 244 -39.18 13.58 -5.16
N ASN A 245 -39.33 14.67 -4.41
CA ASN A 245 -38.21 15.43 -3.88
C ASN A 245 -37.96 14.97 -2.45
N LEU A 246 -36.73 14.56 -2.14
CA LEU A 246 -36.32 14.10 -0.82
C LEU A 246 -35.19 14.99 -0.31
N ASN A 247 -35.34 15.48 0.91
CA ASN A 247 -34.30 16.15 1.67
C ASN A 247 -33.51 15.12 2.45
N ILE A 248 -32.22 14.98 2.10
CA ILE A 248 -31.30 14.02 2.70
C ILE A 248 -30.17 14.78 3.37
N ALA A 249 -29.83 14.42 4.61
CA ALA A 249 -28.71 14.96 5.36
C ALA A 249 -27.94 13.83 6.09
N TRP A 250 -26.66 14.06 6.38
CA TRP A 250 -25.75 13.05 6.95
C TRP A 250 -24.56 13.66 7.71
#